data_AF-A0A370DG47-F1
#
_entry.id   AF-A0A370DG47-F1
#
_cell.length_a   1.000
_cell.length_b   1.000
_cell.length_c   1.000
_cell.angle_alpha   90.00
_cell.angle_beta   90.00
_cell.angle_gamma   90.00
#
_symmetry.space_group_name_H-M   'P 1'
#
loop_
_entity.id
_entity.type
_entity.pdbx_description
1 polymer ?
#
loop_
_entity_poly.entity_id
_entity_poly.type
_entity_poly.pdbx_seq_one_letter_code
_entity_poly.pdbx_strand_id
1 'polypeptide(L)' 'MNQKKVMQAIESICSTGCSSVNAIIKTLESGKTVVGTEDFTEAEINELTIELKSIMAVYENKN' A
#
# COMPACT_ATOMS: atom_id res chain seq x y z
N MET A 1 -12.09 3.78 11.20
CA MET A 1 -11.43 3.63 9.89
C MET A 1 -11.32 5.01 9.26
N ASN A 2 -10.11 5.52 9.05
CA ASN A 2 -9.89 6.84 8.46
C ASN A 2 -9.48 6.71 6.99
N GLN A 3 -10.47 6.61 6.09
CA GLN A 3 -10.22 6.42 4.65
C GLN A 3 -9.35 7.53 4.03
N LYS A 4 -9.39 8.75 4.55
CA LYS A 4 -8.54 9.84 4.05
C LYS A 4 -7.06 9.54 4.26
N LYS A 5 -6.69 8.96 5.41
CA LYS A 5 -5.30 8.57 5.69
C LYS A 5 -4.83 7.46 4.75
N VAL A 6 -5.66 6.44 4.56
CA VAL A 6 -5.36 5.32 3.64
C VAL A 6 -5.14 5.84 2.22
N MET A 7 -6.01 6.73 1.74
CA MET A 7 -5.90 7.31 0.40
C MET A 7 -4.62 8.14 0.23
N GLN A 8 -4.25 8.95 1.23
CA GLN A 8 -3.00 9.71 1.22
C GLN A 8 -1.76 8.80 1.21
N ALA A 9 -1.80 7.69 1.95
CA ALA A 9 -0.72 6.71 1.94
C ALA A 9 -0.61 6.02 0.56
N ILE A 10 -1.73 5.67 -0.07
CA ILE A 10 -1.75 5.10 -1.44
C ILE A 10 -1.08 6.06 -2.42
N GLU A 11 -1.49 7.33 -2.46
CA GLU A 11 -0.91 8.32 -3.37
C GLU A 11 0.59 8.50 -3.15
N SER A 12 1.03 8.61 -1.89
CA SER A 12 2.44 8.74 -1.52
C SER A 12 3.24 7.52 -1.97
N ILE A 13 2.75 6.31 -1.68
CA ILE A 13 3.42 5.04 -2.03
C ILE A 13 3.48 4.86 -3.55
N CYS A 14 2.38 5.09 -4.27
CA CYS A 14 2.34 4.98 -5.72
C CYS A 14 3.31 5.94 -6.42
N SER A 15 3.59 7.12 -5.82
CA SER A 15 4.56 8.07 -6.36
C SER A 15 6.02 7.55 -6.36
N THR A 16 6.31 6.50 -5.58
CA THR A 16 7.66 5.90 -5.47
C THR A 16 8.00 4.91 -6.61
N GLY A 17 7.03 4.61 -7.48
CA GLY A 17 7.18 3.74 -8.65
C GLY A 17 6.84 2.26 -8.39
N CYS A 18 6.42 1.55 -9.44
CA CYS A 18 5.82 0.21 -9.36
C CYS A 18 6.70 -0.83 -8.62
N SER A 19 8.01 -0.86 -8.87
CA SER A 19 8.92 -1.80 -8.19
C SER A 19 8.99 -1.55 -6.68
N SER A 20 9.01 -0.27 -6.27
CA SER A 20 9.00 0.15 -4.87
C SER A 20 7.67 -0.20 -4.20
N VAL A 21 6.55 0.05 -4.89
CA VAL A 21 5.21 -0.33 -4.42
C VAL A 21 5.12 -1.83 -4.14
N ASN A 22 5.62 -2.68 -5.05
CA ASN A 22 5.64 -4.13 -4.85
C ASN A 22 6.49 -4.55 -3.64
N ALA A 23 7.61 -3.87 -3.37
CA ALA A 23 8.42 -4.13 -2.17
C ALA A 23 7.71 -3.69 -0.89
N ILE A 24 6.99 -2.58 -0.93
CA ILE A 24 6.17 -2.06 0.18
C ILE A 24 5.03 -3.03 0.50
N ILE A 25 4.30 -3.52 -0.51
CA ILE A 25 3.24 -4.53 -0.33
C ILE A 25 3.78 -5.74 0.43
N LYS A 26 4.92 -6.30 -0.01
CA LYS A 26 5.56 -7.45 0.67
C LYS A 26 5.96 -7.13 2.11
N THR A 27 6.37 -5.89 2.39
CA THR A 27 6.73 -5.46 3.74
C THR A 27 5.51 -5.41 4.64
N LEU A 28 4.41 -4.82 4.18
CA LEU A 28 3.13 -4.77 4.87
C LEU A 28 2.56 -6.19 5.13
N GLU A 29 2.61 -7.07 4.13
CA GLU A 29 2.18 -8.47 4.25
C GLU A 29 3.03 -9.27 5.26
N SER A 30 4.28 -8.86 5.50
CA SER A 30 5.14 -9.47 6.53
C SER A 30 4.85 -8.99 7.96
N GLY A 31 3.82 -8.15 8.14
CA GLY A 31 3.47 -7.55 9.44
C GLY A 31 4.44 -6.44 9.86
N LYS A 32 5.29 -5.96 8.94
CA LYS A 32 6.20 -4.84 9.19
C LYS A 32 5.54 -3.54 8.75
N THR A 33 5.84 -2.47 9.47
CA THR A 33 5.40 -1.13 9.11
C THR A 33 6.32 -0.50 8.08
N VAL A 34 5.77 0.43 7.30
CA VAL A 34 6.52 1.31 6.41
C VAL A 34 6.33 2.77 6.87
N VAL A 35 7.23 3.64 6.43
CA VAL A 35 7.20 5.06 6.82
C VAL A 35 5.87 5.68 6.43
N GLY A 36 5.23 6.35 7.39
CA GLY A 36 3.92 7.00 7.20
C GLY A 36 2.72 6.10 7.47
N THR A 37 2.94 4.86 7.95
CA THR A 37 1.88 3.94 8.38
C THR A 37 2.03 3.50 9.84
N GLU A 38 2.86 4.18 10.63
CA GLU A 38 3.15 3.80 12.02
C GLU A 38 1.93 3.97 12.95
N ASP A 39 1.02 4.87 12.62
CA ASP A 39 -0.20 5.15 13.38
C ASP A 39 -1.44 4.43 12.82
N PHE A 40 -1.26 3.55 11.83
CA PHE A 40 -2.35 2.82 11.21
C PHE A 40 -2.76 1.63 12.09
N THR A 41 -4.06 1.43 12.19
CA THR A 41 -4.62 0.19 12.75
C THR A 41 -4.40 -0.98 11.78
N GLU A 42 -4.47 -2.21 12.29
CA GLU A 42 -4.36 -3.42 11.45
C GLU A 42 -5.39 -3.44 10.31
N ALA A 43 -6.61 -2.96 10.57
CA ALA A 43 -7.64 -2.80 9.55
C ALA A 43 -7.23 -1.80 8.45
N GLU A 44 -6.60 -0.68 8.82
CA GLU A 44 -6.13 0.34 7.87
C GLU A 44 -4.91 -0.16 7.07
N ILE A 45 -4.00 -0.93 7.68
CA ILE A 45 -2.91 -1.60 6.98
C ILE A 45 -3.44 -2.62 5.98
N ASN A 46 -4.46 -3.39 6.35
CA ASN A 46 -5.05 -4.39 5.47
C ASN A 46 -5.75 -3.73 4.28
N GLU A 47 -6.55 -2.68 4.52
CA GLU A 47 -7.21 -1.90 3.46
C GLU A 47 -6.17 -1.29 2.51
N LEU A 48 -5.13 -0.62 3.03
CA LEU A 48 -4.03 -0.08 2.25
C LEU A 48 -3.38 -1.16 1.36
N THR A 49 -3.11 -2.33 1.92
CA THR A 49 -2.47 -3.44 1.19
C THR A 49 -3.36 -3.96 0.06
N ILE A 50 -4.66 -4.11 0.30
CA ILE A 50 -5.65 -4.56 -0.70
C ILE A 50 -5.74 -3.57 -1.87
N GLU A 51 -5.79 -2.27 -1.57
CA GLU A 51 -5.88 -1.23 -2.59
C GLU A 51 -4.61 -1.16 -3.45
N LEU A 52 -3.42 -1.18 -2.82
CA LEU A 52 -2.15 -1.20 -3.54
C LEU A 52 -2.03 -2.42 -4.47
N LYS A 53 -2.45 -3.61 -4.01
CA LYS A 53 -2.46 -4.82 -4.85
C LYS A 53 -3.43 -4.70 -6.02
N SER A 54 -4.62 -4.13 -5.79
CA SER A 54 -5.62 -3.89 -6.84
C SER A 54 -5.11 -2.94 -7.91
N ILE A 55 -4.41 -1.87 -7.51
CA ILE A 55 -3.72 -0.96 -8.43
C ILE A 55 -2.64 -1.72 -9.22
N MET A 56 -1.80 -2.49 -8.53
CA MET A 56 -0.68 -3.18 -9.20
C MET A 56 -1.13 -4.28 -10.17
N ALA A 57 -2.26 -4.94 -9.92
CA ALA A 57 -2.82 -5.95 -10.82
C ALA A 57 -3.15 -5.40 -12.22
N VAL A 58 -3.42 -4.10 -12.36
CA VAL A 58 -3.62 -3.44 -13.67
C VAL A 58 -2.32 -3.37 -14.47
N TYR A 59 -1.20 -3.19 -13.79
CA TYR A 59 0.12 -3.08 -14.41
C TYR A 59 0.74 -4.45 -14.72
N GLU A 60 0.48 -5.48 -13.89
CA GLU A 60 0.95 -6.85 -14.16
C GLU A 60 0.23 -7.49 -15.35
N ASN A 61 -1.01 -7.10 -15.63
CA ASN A 61 -1.78 -7.56 -16.80
C ASN A 61 -1.37 -6.92 -18.15
N LYS A 62 -0.35 -6.05 -18.17
CA LYS A 62 0.18 -5.44 -19.41
C LYS A 62 1.34 -6.20 -20.05
N ASN A 63 1.67 -7.40 -19.55
CA ASN A 63 2.65 -8.30 -20.15
C ASN A 63 2.06 -9.19 -21.23
#